data_AF-A0A7J4PWV9-F1
#
_entry.id   AF-A0A7J4PWV9-F1
#
_cell.length_a   1.000
_cell.length_b   1.000
_cell.length_c   1.000
_cell.angle_alpha   90.00
_cell.angle_beta   90.00
_cell.angle_gamma   90.00
#
_symmetry.space_group_name_H-M   'P 1'
#
loop_
_entity.id
_entity.type
_entity.pdbx_description
1 polymer ?
#
loop_
_entity_poly.entity_id
_entity_poly.type
_entity_poly.pdbx_seq_one_letter_code
_entity_poly.pdbx_strand_id
1 'polypeptide(L)'
;MSEAEKFEFEAEVDGEGRIRIPGDVQKASGAFTDSIVTIKMKPIMDKEKMPVEMHPKMPENFEFTDQVDEEAFVRIPEMIRKSSGVSSGFTISASVEHVLREEKKQAVYKYQFLDKVDAEGRITIPELIRSSAGISSGNVVSIRLRHVLDSENKPIERIEEYVEKFDFSSQVDEEGRITIPDDIRESVPIALGSVVTVKMEQVLD
;
A
#
# COMPACT_ATOMS: atom_id res chain seq x y z
N MET A 1 -14.94 -16.32 -17.62
CA MET A 1 -14.53 -16.11 -16.22
C MET A 1 -13.31 -16.99 -16.01
N SER A 2 -12.12 -16.43 -15.81
CA SER A 2 -10.91 -17.24 -15.59
C SER A 2 -10.91 -17.80 -14.17
N GLU A 3 -10.59 -19.08 -14.01
CA GLU A 3 -10.27 -19.64 -12.70
C GLU A 3 -9.05 -18.89 -12.16
N ALA A 4 -9.16 -18.30 -10.97
CA ALA A 4 -7.99 -17.74 -10.29
C ALA A 4 -7.03 -18.90 -9.99
N GLU A 5 -5.77 -18.80 -10.42
CA GLU A 5 -4.75 -19.80 -10.12
C GLU A 5 -4.59 -19.90 -8.60
N LYS A 6 -4.70 -21.12 -8.06
CA LYS A 6 -4.59 -21.38 -6.62
C LYS A 6 -3.27 -22.07 -6.32
N PHE A 7 -2.53 -21.54 -5.35
CA PHE A 7 -1.27 -22.11 -4.91
C PHE A 7 -1.39 -22.59 -3.48
N GLU A 8 -1.45 -23.91 -3.29
CA GLU A 8 -1.66 -24.56 -1.99
C GLU A 8 -0.33 -24.86 -1.28
N PHE A 9 -0.33 -24.73 0.05
CA PHE A 9 0.81 -25.05 0.91
C PHE A 9 0.40 -25.35 2.35
N GLU A 10 1.28 -26.02 3.10
CA GLU A 10 1.15 -26.16 4.55
C GLU A 10 2.08 -25.17 5.26
N ALA A 11 1.60 -24.59 6.35
CA ALA A 11 2.38 -23.67 7.16
C ALA A 11 2.14 -23.86 8.66
N GLU A 12 3.21 -23.75 9.44
CA GLU A 12 3.12 -23.65 10.89
C GLU A 12 2.85 -22.20 11.31
N VAL A 13 1.98 -22.01 12.30
CA VAL A 13 1.65 -20.71 12.87
C VAL A 13 2.69 -20.33 13.92
N ASP A 14 3.33 -19.18 13.76
CA ASP A 14 4.41 -18.73 14.64
C ASP A 14 3.90 -18.17 15.99
N GLY A 15 4.84 -17.73 16.84
CA GLY A 15 4.58 -17.12 18.16
C GLY A 15 3.73 -15.83 18.11
N GLU A 16 3.64 -15.19 16.94
CA GLU A 16 2.87 -13.96 16.73
C GLU A 16 1.52 -14.21 16.05
N GLY A 17 1.23 -15.44 15.65
CA GLY A 17 0.04 -15.81 14.89
C GLY A 17 0.16 -15.49 13.39
N ARG A 18 1.36 -15.62 12.84
CA ARG A 18 1.65 -15.44 11.41
C ARG A 18 1.96 -16.78 10.76
N ILE A 19 1.82 -16.82 9.44
CA ILE A 19 2.28 -17.93 8.59
C ILE A 19 3.26 -17.43 7.55
N ARG A 20 4.27 -18.23 7.25
CA ARG A 20 5.24 -17.93 6.20
C ARG A 20 4.75 -18.49 4.87
N ILE A 21 4.78 -17.67 3.81
CA ILE A 21 4.55 -18.16 2.45
C ILE A 21 5.85 -18.82 1.95
N PRO A 22 5.83 -20.10 1.54
CA PRO A 22 7.02 -20.78 1.03
C PRO A 22 7.61 -20.08 -0.21
N GLY A 23 8.93 -20.09 -0.36
CA GLY A 23 9.60 -19.32 -1.42
C GLY A 23 9.28 -19.78 -2.84
N ASP A 24 8.96 -21.06 -3.03
CA ASP A 24 8.42 -21.63 -4.27
C ASP A 24 7.00 -21.12 -4.56
N VAL A 25 6.14 -21.06 -3.53
CA VAL A 25 4.78 -20.49 -3.65
C VAL A 25 4.84 -19.00 -3.96
N GLN A 26 5.73 -18.23 -3.33
CA GLN A 26 5.92 -16.80 -3.64
C GLN A 26 6.32 -16.59 -5.11
N LYS A 27 7.25 -17.41 -5.64
CA LYS A 27 7.67 -17.33 -7.04
C LYS A 27 6.56 -17.66 -8.02
N ALA A 28 5.73 -18.65 -7.69
CA ALA A 28 4.66 -19.12 -8.56
C ALA A 28 3.44 -18.17 -8.53
N SER A 29 3.06 -17.71 -7.34
CA SER A 29 1.89 -16.84 -7.13
C SER A 29 2.17 -15.35 -7.32
N GLY A 30 3.43 -14.92 -7.20
CA GLY A 30 3.81 -13.51 -7.15
C GLY A 30 3.62 -12.85 -5.78
N ALA A 31 3.31 -13.63 -4.73
CA ALA A 31 3.10 -13.17 -3.34
C ALA A 31 4.41 -12.75 -2.65
N PHE A 32 5.07 -11.72 -3.16
CA PHE A 32 6.27 -11.13 -2.57
C PHE A 32 5.92 -10.11 -1.49
N THR A 33 6.92 -9.60 -0.79
CA THR A 33 6.80 -8.47 0.14
C THR A 33 5.94 -7.34 -0.44
N ASP A 34 5.11 -6.76 0.41
CA ASP A 34 4.11 -5.74 0.12
C ASP A 34 2.95 -6.18 -0.79
N SER A 35 2.88 -7.44 -1.21
CA SER A 35 1.70 -7.94 -1.92
C SER A 35 0.52 -8.09 -0.96
N ILE A 36 -0.66 -7.61 -1.36
CA ILE A 36 -1.91 -8.01 -0.73
C ILE A 36 -2.28 -9.39 -1.26
N VAL A 37 -2.42 -10.33 -0.35
CA VAL A 37 -2.80 -11.71 -0.67
C VAL A 37 -4.09 -12.10 0.01
N THR A 38 -4.98 -12.76 -0.73
CA THR A 38 -6.12 -13.48 -0.14
C THR A 38 -5.69 -14.89 0.19
N ILE A 39 -5.69 -15.21 1.48
CA ILE A 39 -5.38 -16.52 2.05
C ILE A 39 -6.68 -17.22 2.40
N LYS A 40 -6.86 -18.42 1.85
CA LYS A 40 -7.83 -19.40 2.35
C LYS A 40 -7.11 -20.48 3.13
N MET A 41 -7.50 -20.69 4.38
CA MET A 41 -6.84 -21.62 5.28
C MET A 41 -7.80 -22.55 6.01
N LYS A 42 -7.27 -23.71 6.40
CA LYS A 42 -7.93 -24.73 7.22
C LYS A 42 -6.94 -25.30 8.25
N PRO A 43 -7.28 -25.34 9.55
CA PRO A 43 -6.48 -26.03 10.55
C PRO A 43 -6.44 -27.54 10.27
N ILE A 44 -5.26 -28.16 10.34
CA ILE A 44 -5.11 -29.61 10.09
C ILE A 44 -4.50 -30.35 11.29
N MET A 45 -3.54 -29.75 11.98
CA MET A 45 -2.88 -30.35 13.15
C MET A 45 -2.60 -29.30 14.22
N ASP A 46 -2.66 -29.71 15.48
CA ASP A 46 -2.21 -28.87 16.60
C ASP A 46 -0.72 -29.09 16.95
N LYS A 47 -0.23 -28.31 17.91
CA LYS A 47 1.15 -28.38 18.40
C LYS A 47 1.54 -29.74 19.01
N GLU A 48 0.56 -30.56 19.39
CA GLU A 48 0.74 -31.93 19.89
C GLU A 48 0.69 -32.95 18.74
N LYS A 49 0.62 -32.47 17.49
CA LYS A 49 0.48 -33.25 16.27
C LYS A 49 -0.80 -34.08 16.22
N MET A 50 -1.83 -33.68 16.96
CA MET A 50 -3.14 -34.30 16.87
C MET A 50 -3.94 -33.68 15.73
N PRO A 51 -4.67 -34.47 14.92
CA PRO A 51 -5.60 -33.93 13.94
C PRO A 51 -6.65 -33.05 14.61
N VAL A 52 -6.93 -31.88 14.04
CA VAL A 52 -7.96 -30.98 14.57
C VAL A 52 -9.34 -31.52 14.21
N GLU A 53 -10.15 -31.85 15.23
CA GLU A 53 -11.56 -32.20 15.01
C GLU A 53 -12.40 -30.95 14.75
N MET A 54 -13.04 -30.89 13.58
CA MET A 54 -13.92 -29.78 13.22
C MET A 54 -15.25 -29.89 13.95
N HIS A 55 -15.55 -28.92 14.81
CA HIS A 55 -16.87 -28.85 15.43
C HIS A 55 -17.94 -28.43 14.40
N PRO A 56 -19.20 -28.88 14.55
CA PRO A 56 -20.28 -28.59 13.59
C PRO A 56 -20.66 -27.10 13.46
N LYS A 57 -20.09 -26.22 14.31
CA LYS A 57 -20.25 -24.77 14.23
C LYS A 57 -19.01 -24.04 13.69
N MET A 58 -17.91 -24.74 13.47
CA MET A 58 -16.67 -24.15 12.94
C MET A 58 -16.70 -24.17 11.41
N PRO A 59 -16.40 -23.03 10.75
CA PRO A 59 -16.22 -22.99 9.31
C PRO A 59 -15.17 -23.99 8.85
N GLU A 60 -15.43 -24.70 7.75
CA GLU A 60 -14.46 -25.65 7.19
C GLU A 60 -13.21 -24.97 6.62
N ASN A 61 -13.38 -23.74 6.12
CA ASN A 61 -12.34 -22.89 5.58
C ASN A 61 -12.50 -21.47 6.15
N PHE A 62 -11.39 -20.82 6.43
CA PHE A 62 -11.30 -19.43 6.82
C PHE A 62 -10.63 -18.65 5.70
N GLU A 63 -11.13 -17.46 5.42
CA GLU A 63 -10.60 -16.59 4.37
C GLU A 63 -10.27 -15.23 4.95
N PHE A 64 -9.11 -14.70 4.59
CA PHE A 64 -8.74 -13.33 4.89
C PHE A 64 -7.82 -12.77 3.83
N THR A 65 -7.74 -11.45 3.80
CA THR A 65 -6.83 -10.72 2.94
C THR A 65 -5.92 -9.87 3.81
N ASP A 66 -4.62 -9.95 3.58
CA ASP A 66 -3.61 -9.22 4.36
C ASP A 66 -2.33 -9.01 3.52
N GLN A 67 -1.44 -8.17 4.01
CA GLN A 67 -0.19 -7.80 3.33
C GLN A 67 0.94 -8.76 3.72
N VAL A 68 1.76 -9.17 2.74
CA VAL A 68 2.99 -9.95 2.96
C VAL A 68 4.08 -9.04 3.50
N ASP A 69 4.65 -9.36 4.66
CA ASP A 69 5.72 -8.56 5.27
C ASP A 69 7.11 -8.77 4.62
N GLU A 70 8.12 -8.04 5.11
CA GLU A 70 9.51 -8.09 4.63
C GLU A 70 10.16 -9.48 4.77
N GLU A 71 9.64 -10.32 5.67
CA GLU A 71 10.13 -11.67 5.92
C GLU A 71 9.26 -12.76 5.22
N ALA A 72 8.30 -12.32 4.40
CA ALA A 72 7.31 -13.13 3.69
C ALA A 72 6.28 -13.85 4.59
N PHE A 73 5.90 -13.21 5.68
CA PHE A 73 4.80 -13.64 6.54
C PHE A 73 3.50 -12.89 6.26
N VAL A 74 2.39 -13.54 6.58
CA VAL A 74 1.06 -12.95 6.61
C VAL A 74 0.45 -13.18 7.99
N ARG A 75 -0.21 -12.17 8.56
CA ARG A 75 -0.74 -12.25 9.93
C ARG A 75 -2.17 -12.78 9.90
N ILE A 76 -2.44 -13.85 10.65
CA ILE A 76 -3.81 -14.36 10.78
C ILE A 76 -4.60 -13.39 11.67
N PRO A 77 -5.71 -12.80 11.18
CA PRO A 77 -6.52 -11.88 11.97
C PRO A 77 -6.95 -12.49 13.30
N GLU A 78 -6.95 -11.69 14.37
CA GLU A 78 -7.30 -12.15 15.72
C GLU A 78 -8.70 -12.77 15.77
N MET A 79 -9.65 -12.24 15.00
CA MET A 79 -11.01 -12.78 14.89
C MET A 79 -11.01 -14.20 14.31
N ILE A 80 -10.17 -14.46 13.30
CA ILE A 80 -10.02 -15.80 12.71
C ILE A 80 -9.33 -16.73 13.68
N ARG A 81 -8.26 -16.29 14.36
CA ARG A 81 -7.60 -17.12 15.39
C ARG A 81 -8.56 -17.53 16.51
N LYS A 82 -9.39 -16.61 17.01
CA LYS A 82 -10.40 -16.89 18.04
C LYS A 82 -11.49 -17.84 17.57
N SER A 83 -11.98 -17.68 16.34
CA SER A 83 -13.07 -18.51 15.80
C SER A 83 -12.61 -19.88 15.29
N SER A 84 -11.37 -19.97 14.81
CA SER A 84 -10.74 -21.22 14.36
C SER A 84 -10.04 -22.00 15.48
N GLY A 85 -9.80 -21.38 16.64
CA GLY A 85 -9.00 -21.97 17.71
C GLY A 85 -7.50 -22.08 17.39
N VAL A 86 -7.05 -21.54 16.26
CA VAL A 86 -5.65 -21.58 15.83
C VAL A 86 -4.77 -20.78 16.78
N SER A 87 -3.68 -21.43 17.20
CA SER A 87 -2.65 -20.84 18.06
C SER A 87 -1.27 -21.23 17.57
N SER A 88 -0.23 -20.66 18.18
CA SER A 88 1.17 -20.95 17.81
C SER A 88 1.48 -22.45 17.90
N GLY A 89 2.18 -22.96 16.88
CA GLY A 89 2.51 -24.37 16.71
C GLY A 89 1.43 -25.20 15.98
N PHE A 90 0.31 -24.60 15.58
CA PHE A 90 -0.65 -25.28 14.70
C PHE A 90 -0.10 -25.36 13.28
N THR A 91 -0.35 -26.48 12.61
CA THR A 91 -0.17 -26.59 11.15
C THR A 91 -1.51 -26.33 10.48
N ILE A 92 -1.50 -25.47 9.47
CA ILE A 92 -2.65 -25.16 8.63
C ILE A 92 -2.37 -25.54 7.18
N SER A 93 -3.41 -25.98 6.47
CA SER A 93 -3.42 -26.01 5.00
C SER A 93 -3.88 -24.64 4.52
N ALA A 94 -3.13 -23.99 3.64
CA ALA A 94 -3.40 -22.66 3.13
C ALA A 94 -3.33 -22.64 1.60
N SER A 95 -4.01 -21.67 0.99
CA SER A 95 -3.88 -21.36 -0.43
C SER A 95 -3.89 -19.86 -0.66
N VAL A 96 -3.08 -19.42 -1.62
CA VAL A 96 -3.10 -18.05 -2.15
C VAL A 96 -3.95 -18.06 -3.42
N GLU A 97 -5.01 -17.25 -3.46
CA GLU A 97 -5.92 -17.16 -4.62
C GLU A 97 -5.84 -15.83 -5.37
N HIS A 98 -5.64 -14.73 -4.64
CA HIS A 98 -5.53 -13.40 -5.22
C HIS A 98 -4.24 -12.78 -4.73
N VAL A 99 -3.39 -12.39 -5.67
CA VAL A 99 -2.21 -11.58 -5.39
C VAL A 99 -2.42 -10.24 -6.07
N LEU A 100 -2.90 -9.28 -5.29
CA LEU A 100 -2.84 -7.89 -5.69
C LEU A 100 -1.46 -7.40 -5.26
N ARG A 101 -0.55 -7.19 -6.20
CA ARG A 101 0.59 -6.33 -5.90
C ARG A 101 -0.02 -4.98 -5.56
N GLU A 102 0.11 -4.53 -4.31
CA GLU A 102 -0.10 -3.13 -4.03
C GLU A 102 0.93 -2.38 -4.87
N GLU A 103 0.47 -1.75 -5.94
CA GLU A 103 1.17 -0.61 -6.49
C GLU A 103 1.15 0.48 -5.42
N LYS A 104 2.10 0.39 -4.49
CA LYS A 104 2.32 1.29 -3.34
C LYS A 104 1.14 1.36 -2.37
N LYS A 105 1.47 1.22 -1.08
CA LYS A 105 0.70 1.75 0.05
C LYS A 105 -0.02 3.02 -0.38
N GLN A 106 -1.33 3.08 -0.15
CA GLN A 106 -2.08 4.31 -0.29
C GLN A 106 -1.41 5.38 0.58
N ALA A 107 -0.60 6.25 -0.04
CA ALA A 107 0.23 7.21 0.67
C ALA A 107 -0.63 7.98 1.68
N VAL A 108 -0.31 7.83 2.97
CA VAL A 108 -0.96 8.59 4.03
C VAL A 108 -0.20 9.90 4.10
N TYR A 109 -0.48 10.78 3.12
CA TYR A 109 0.17 12.08 3.04
C TYR A 109 0.06 12.83 4.38
N LYS A 110 1.19 12.94 5.09
CA LYS A 110 1.27 13.51 6.43
C LYS A 110 1.20 15.04 6.41
N TYR A 111 1.60 15.66 5.30
CA TYR A 111 1.68 17.10 5.17
C TYR A 111 0.82 17.58 4.00
N GLN A 112 0.17 18.74 4.19
CA GLN A 112 -0.63 19.39 3.17
C GLN A 112 -0.33 20.89 3.17
N PHE A 113 -0.12 21.46 1.99
CA PHE A 113 0.06 22.90 1.81
C PHE A 113 -0.50 23.37 0.46
N LEU A 114 -0.59 24.68 0.29
CA LEU A 114 -0.95 25.33 -0.96
C LEU A 114 0.26 26.06 -1.49
N ASP A 115 0.52 25.94 -2.78
CA ASP A 115 1.58 26.72 -3.43
C ASP A 115 1.24 27.08 -4.88
N LYS A 116 1.96 28.05 -5.42
CA LYS A 116 1.88 28.48 -6.81
C LYS A 116 2.93 27.77 -7.65
N VAL A 117 2.50 27.29 -8.81
CA VAL A 117 3.40 26.69 -9.79
C VAL A 117 4.18 27.80 -10.51
N ASP A 118 5.50 27.70 -10.50
CA ASP A 118 6.40 28.67 -11.16
C ASP A 118 6.51 28.44 -12.68
N ALA A 119 7.34 29.24 -13.35
CA ALA A 119 7.51 29.17 -14.82
C ALA A 119 8.15 27.87 -15.30
N GLU A 120 8.84 27.16 -14.41
CA GLU A 120 9.51 25.89 -14.69
C GLU A 120 8.63 24.70 -14.26
N GLY A 121 7.41 24.93 -13.76
CA GLY A 121 6.52 23.86 -13.30
C GLY A 121 6.87 23.37 -11.90
N ARG A 122 7.59 24.15 -11.10
CA ARG A 122 8.01 23.78 -9.75
C ARG A 122 7.09 24.33 -8.69
N ILE A 123 7.10 23.66 -7.54
CA ILE A 123 6.47 24.09 -6.30
C ILE A 123 7.50 24.02 -5.17
N THR A 124 7.42 24.96 -4.24
CA THR A 124 8.35 25.11 -3.12
C THR A 124 7.74 24.50 -1.86
N ILE A 125 8.44 23.54 -1.25
CA ILE A 125 7.99 22.97 0.01
C ILE A 125 8.27 23.99 1.13
N PRO A 126 7.25 24.40 1.91
CA PRO A 126 7.44 25.34 3.02
C PRO A 126 8.52 24.86 3.98
N GLU A 127 9.40 25.79 4.41
CA GLU A 127 10.52 25.47 5.32
C GLU A 127 10.07 24.80 6.62
N LEU A 128 8.92 25.20 7.17
CA LEU A 128 8.31 24.57 8.33
C LEU A 128 8.00 23.08 8.09
N ILE A 129 7.47 22.75 6.91
CA ILE A 129 7.16 21.36 6.52
C ILE A 129 8.45 20.59 6.29
N ARG A 130 9.41 21.16 5.54
CA ARG A 130 10.72 20.51 5.31
C ARG A 130 11.41 20.16 6.63
N SER A 131 11.46 21.12 7.56
CA SER A 131 12.06 20.94 8.88
C SER A 131 11.31 19.90 9.72
N SER A 132 9.98 19.96 9.77
CA SER A 132 9.17 19.01 10.54
C SER A 132 9.21 17.60 9.97
N ALA A 133 9.36 17.47 8.66
CA ALA A 133 9.38 16.19 7.98
C ALA A 133 10.79 15.60 7.87
N GLY A 134 11.85 16.35 8.24
CA GLY A 134 13.23 15.90 8.06
C GLY A 134 13.69 15.85 6.61
N ILE A 135 13.07 16.66 5.74
CA ILE A 135 13.32 16.67 4.29
C ILE A 135 14.44 17.64 3.97
N SER A 136 15.50 17.10 3.35
CA SER A 136 16.67 17.82 2.89
C SER A 136 16.83 17.71 1.37
N SER A 137 17.70 18.54 0.80
CA SER A 137 18.10 18.41 -0.61
C SER A 137 18.56 16.98 -0.91
N GLY A 138 18.13 16.46 -2.05
CA GLY A 138 18.43 15.10 -2.50
C GLY A 138 17.44 14.04 -2.04
N ASN A 139 16.56 14.32 -1.08
CA ASN A 139 15.52 13.37 -0.67
C ASN A 139 14.43 13.21 -1.75
N VAL A 140 13.86 12.01 -1.84
CA VAL A 140 12.71 11.72 -2.68
C VAL A 140 11.44 11.83 -1.84
N VAL A 141 10.47 12.58 -2.34
CA VAL A 141 9.16 12.77 -1.69
C VAL A 141 8.06 12.24 -2.59
N SER A 142 7.05 11.61 -1.99
CA SER A 142 5.81 11.21 -2.67
C SER A 142 4.80 12.34 -2.55
N ILE A 143 4.26 12.78 -3.69
CA ILE A 143 3.43 13.97 -3.82
C ILE A 143 2.12 13.58 -4.47
N ARG A 144 1.03 14.16 -3.97
CA ARG A 144 -0.30 14.14 -4.58
C ARG A 144 -0.80 15.55 -4.75
N LEU A 145 -1.07 15.92 -6.00
CA LEU A 145 -1.74 17.18 -6.29
C LEU A 145 -3.26 17.01 -6.12
N ARG A 146 -3.88 17.92 -5.40
CA ARG A 146 -5.33 18.08 -5.29
C ARG A 146 -5.68 19.52 -5.65
N HIS A 147 -6.87 19.73 -6.21
CA HIS A 147 -7.44 21.06 -6.50
C HIS A 147 -6.45 21.99 -7.22
N VAL A 148 -6.50 22.01 -8.55
CA VAL A 148 -5.79 23.05 -9.32
C VAL A 148 -6.76 24.20 -9.53
N LEU A 149 -6.42 25.36 -8.97
CA LEU A 149 -7.04 26.62 -9.31
C LEU A 149 -6.24 27.28 -10.43
N ASP A 150 -6.92 27.95 -11.34
CA ASP A 150 -6.25 28.76 -12.36
C ASP A 150 -5.58 30.00 -11.74
N SER A 151 -4.92 30.80 -12.57
CA SER A 151 -4.26 32.05 -12.15
C SER A 151 -5.22 33.10 -11.56
N GLU A 152 -6.54 32.93 -11.73
CA GLU A 152 -7.59 33.78 -11.17
C GLU A 152 -8.22 33.18 -9.89
N ASN A 153 -7.65 32.10 -9.36
CA ASN A 153 -8.15 31.30 -8.24
C ASN A 153 -9.52 30.65 -8.49
N LYS A 154 -9.90 30.42 -9.74
CA LYS A 154 -11.13 29.70 -10.07
C LYS A 154 -10.85 28.19 -10.14
N PRO A 155 -11.76 27.35 -9.64
CA PRO A 155 -11.68 25.92 -9.82
C PRO A 155 -11.64 25.55 -11.31
N ILE A 156 -10.67 24.74 -11.72
CA ILE A 156 -10.64 24.20 -13.08
C ILE A 156 -11.69 23.07 -13.14
N GLU A 157 -12.83 23.35 -13.80
CA GLU A 157 -14.03 22.50 -13.85
C GLU A 157 -13.78 21.08 -14.39
N ARG A 158 -12.68 20.85 -15.11
CA ARG A 158 -12.33 19.53 -15.68
C ARG A 158 -11.79 18.52 -14.67
N ILE A 159 -11.53 18.89 -13.42
CA ILE A 159 -10.86 18.01 -12.45
C ILE A 159 -11.83 17.04 -11.76
N GLU A 160 -13.14 17.32 -11.77
CA GLU A 160 -14.14 16.49 -11.08
C GLU A 160 -14.39 15.12 -11.74
N GLU A 161 -13.97 14.90 -13.00
CA GLU A 161 -14.01 13.59 -13.65
C GLU A 161 -12.69 12.80 -13.54
N TYR A 162 -11.61 13.41 -13.05
CA TYR A 162 -10.28 12.79 -12.86
C TYR A 162 -9.97 12.57 -11.37
N VAL A 163 -10.93 12.03 -10.61
CA VAL A 163 -10.84 11.81 -9.15
C VAL A 163 -9.89 10.66 -8.76
N GLU A 164 -8.96 10.29 -9.66
CA GLU A 164 -7.78 9.47 -9.42
C GLU A 164 -6.49 10.31 -9.62
N LYS A 165 -6.42 11.39 -8.84
CA LYS A 165 -5.23 11.96 -8.16
C LYS A 165 -3.86 11.75 -8.81
N PHE A 166 -3.27 12.86 -9.27
CA PHE A 166 -1.90 12.95 -9.80
C PHE A 166 -0.87 12.70 -8.72
N ASP A 167 -0.45 11.45 -8.61
CA ASP A 167 0.58 11.00 -7.69
C ASP A 167 1.91 10.87 -8.44
N PHE A 168 2.96 11.47 -7.90
CA PHE A 168 4.30 11.33 -8.44
C PHE A 168 5.34 11.41 -7.33
N SER A 169 6.55 10.97 -7.65
CA SER A 169 7.70 11.14 -6.77
C SER A 169 8.67 12.14 -7.41
N SER A 170 9.18 13.07 -6.61
CA SER A 170 10.17 14.05 -7.06
C SER A 170 11.30 14.11 -6.05
N GLN A 171 12.52 14.30 -6.56
CA GLN A 171 13.64 14.69 -5.74
C GLN A 171 13.50 16.17 -5.35
N VAL A 172 13.90 16.49 -4.12
CA VAL A 172 13.94 17.86 -3.58
C VAL A 172 15.27 18.52 -3.96
N ASP A 173 15.22 19.70 -4.56
CA ASP A 173 16.41 20.46 -4.94
C ASP A 173 17.03 21.25 -3.77
N GLU A 174 18.14 21.96 -4.04
CA GLU A 174 18.86 22.77 -3.05
C GLU A 174 18.02 23.90 -2.44
N GLU A 175 17.02 24.39 -3.17
CA GLU A 175 16.12 25.46 -2.73
C GLU A 175 14.87 24.89 -2.02
N GLY A 176 14.69 23.57 -1.98
CA GLY A 176 13.53 22.90 -1.39
C GLY A 176 12.35 22.75 -2.32
N ARG A 177 12.57 22.82 -3.62
CA ARG A 177 11.55 22.72 -4.65
C ARG A 177 11.49 21.31 -5.19
N ILE A 178 10.33 21.01 -5.75
CA ILE A 178 10.01 19.77 -6.46
C ILE A 178 9.42 20.15 -7.82
N THR A 179 9.72 19.34 -8.83
CA THR A 179 9.28 19.62 -10.20
C THR A 179 8.09 18.74 -10.53
N ILE A 180 7.00 19.35 -11.03
CA ILE A 180 5.85 18.60 -11.52
C ILE A 180 6.22 18.01 -12.90
N PRO A 181 6.12 16.69 -13.09
CA PRO A 181 6.37 16.04 -14.37
C PRO A 181 5.55 16.63 -15.54
N ASP A 182 6.16 16.70 -16.73
CA ASP A 182 5.55 17.29 -17.93
C ASP A 182 4.25 16.61 -18.34
N ASP A 183 4.20 15.29 -18.25
CA ASP A 183 3.01 14.47 -18.51
C ASP A 183 1.83 14.85 -17.58
N ILE A 184 2.10 15.19 -16.32
CA ILE A 184 1.08 15.69 -15.39
C ILE A 184 0.66 17.13 -15.74
N ARG A 185 1.61 18.00 -16.12
CA ARG A 185 1.35 19.39 -16.54
C ARG A 185 0.59 19.51 -17.85
N GLU A 186 0.68 18.50 -18.72
CA GLU A 186 -0.06 18.43 -19.97
C GLU A 186 -1.45 17.81 -19.77
N SER A 187 -1.55 16.80 -18.90
CA SER A 187 -2.80 16.11 -18.59
C SER A 187 -3.79 16.97 -17.81
N VAL A 188 -3.28 17.88 -16.99
CA VAL A 188 -4.06 18.89 -16.27
C VAL A 188 -3.58 20.25 -16.75
N PRO A 189 -4.45 21.21 -17.10
CA PRO A 189 -4.03 22.55 -17.51
C PRO A 189 -3.48 23.36 -16.32
N ILE A 190 -2.39 22.90 -15.71
CA ILE A 190 -1.61 23.57 -14.67
C ILE A 190 -0.77 24.63 -15.39
N ALA A 191 -1.32 25.83 -15.49
CA ALA A 191 -0.62 26.96 -16.07
C ALA A 191 0.33 27.60 -15.06
N LEU A 192 1.25 28.43 -15.55
CA LEU A 192 2.02 29.33 -14.70
C LEU A 192 1.08 30.14 -13.80
N GLY A 193 1.36 30.13 -12.49
CA GLY A 193 0.57 30.86 -11.50
C GLY A 193 -0.68 30.13 -11.02
N SER A 194 -0.96 28.92 -11.52
CA SER A 194 -1.96 28.02 -10.92
C SER A 194 -1.63 27.75 -9.46
N VAL A 195 -2.67 27.70 -8.62
CA VAL A 195 -2.54 27.33 -7.21
C VAL A 195 -2.92 25.86 -7.07
N VAL A 196 -2.03 25.08 -6.45
CA VAL A 196 -2.23 23.64 -6.24
C VAL A 196 -2.25 23.31 -4.76
N THR A 197 -3.14 22.41 -4.34
CA THR A 197 -3.04 21.78 -3.02
C THR A 197 -2.10 20.59 -3.11
N VAL A 198 -0.99 20.67 -2.41
CA VAL A 198 0.04 19.64 -2.39
C VAL A 198 -0.15 18.81 -1.14
N LYS A 199 -0.28 17.50 -1.31
CA LYS A 199 -0.19 16.53 -0.23
C LYS A 199 1.12 15.76 -0.38
N MET A 200 1.88 15.58 0.70
CA MET A 200 3.19 14.95 0.60
C MET A 200 3.53 14.02 1.79
N GLU A 201 4.42 13.07 1.52
CA GLU A 201 5.17 12.29 2.50
C GLU A 201 6.62 12.08 2.03
N GLN A 202 7.55 11.96 2.97
CA GLN A 202 8.92 11.56 2.64
C GLN A 202 8.93 10.05 2.36
N VAL A 203 9.61 9.64 1.29
CA VAL A 203 9.94 8.23 1.08
C VAL A 203 11.13 7.93 1.98
N LEU A 204 10.91 7.09 2.99
CA LEU A 204 12.00 6.59 3.84
C LEU A 204 12.63 5.42 3.08
N ASP A 205 13.91 5.57 2.72
CA ASP A 205 14.77 4.45 2.29
C ASP A 205 15.17 3.60 3.51
#